data_AF-A0A9E2UYM1-F1
#
_entry.id   AF-A0A9E2UYM1-F1
#
_cell.length_a   1.000
_cell.length_b   1.000
_cell.length_c   1.000
_cell.angle_alpha   90.00
_cell.angle_beta   90.00
_cell.angle_gamma   90.00
#
_symmetry.space_group_name_H-M   'P 1'
#
loop_
_entity.id
_entity.type
_entity.pdbx_description
1 polymer ?
#
loop_
_entity_poly.entity_id
_entity_poly.type
_entity_poly.pdbx_seq_one_letter_code
_entity_poly.pdbx_strand_id
1 'polypeptide(L)'
;MLKRLVIKFQIMIFLLTLLITGISWGEENLVKIGVLAYRGAEQCLKKWSPTAEYLSVRIPGKTFVIIPLDHEQTYTSVEKKEVDFILANSNF
;
A
#
# COMPACT_ATOMS: atom_id res chain seq x y z
N MET A 1 32.32 26.57 -32.60
CA MET A 1 32.34 26.11 -31.18
C MET A 1 30.94 25.90 -30.60
N LEU A 2 29.99 26.82 -30.82
CA LEU A 2 28.64 26.76 -30.22
C LEU A 2 27.84 25.48 -30.55
N LYS A 3 27.82 25.01 -31.80
CA LYS A 3 27.12 23.77 -32.19
C LYS A 3 27.61 22.52 -31.44
N ARG A 4 28.92 22.42 -31.19
CA ARG A 4 29.51 21.29 -30.42
C ARG A 4 29.10 21.35 -28.94
N LEU A 5 28.92 22.54 -28.38
CA LEU A 5 28.46 22.74 -27.01
C LEU A 5 26.98 22.34 -26.86
N VAL A 6 26.14 22.73 -27.82
CA VAL A 6 24.70 22.38 -27.85
C VAL A 6 24.50 20.86 -27.95
N ILE A 7 25.27 20.18 -28.81
CA ILE A 7 25.18 18.71 -28.96
C ILE A 7 25.60 18.01 -27.66
N LYS A 8 26.68 18.45 -27.01
CA LYS A 8 27.10 17.87 -25.72
C LYS A 8 26.03 18.08 -24.64
N PHE A 9 25.39 19.24 -24.63
CA PHE A 9 24.31 19.54 -23.69
C PHE A 9 23.07 18.66 -23.94
N GLN A 10 22.69 18.43 -25.20
CA GLN A 10 21.59 17.52 -25.53
C GLN A 10 21.91 16.06 -25.18
N ILE A 11 23.13 15.59 -25.43
CA ILE A 11 23.58 14.26 -25.01
C ILE A 11 23.57 14.14 -23.49
N MET A 12 24.01 15.18 -22.77
CA MET A 12 23.98 15.22 -21.31
C MET A 12 22.54 15.11 -20.78
N ILE A 13 21.60 15.87 -21.34
CA ILE A 13 20.17 15.80 -20.97
C ILE A 13 19.61 14.40 -21.25
N PHE A 14 19.89 13.84 -22.43
CA PHE A 14 19.44 12.51 -22.80
C PHE A 14 19.97 11.43 -21.82
N LEU A 15 21.25 11.49 -21.49
CA LEU A 15 21.87 10.61 -20.48
C LEU A 15 21.26 10.81 -19.09
N LEU A 16 20.94 12.06 -18.70
CA LEU A 16 20.30 12.36 -17.42
C LEU A 16 18.88 11.77 -17.36
N THR A 17 18.12 11.83 -18.46
CA THR A 17 16.76 11.26 -18.51
C THR A 17 16.74 9.74 -18.41
N LEU A 18 17.76 9.05 -18.96
CA LEU A 18 17.93 7.60 -18.86
C LEU A 18 18.23 7.13 -17.43
N LEU A 19 18.79 7.99 -16.57
CA LEU A 19 19.06 7.65 -15.16
C LEU A 19 17.80 7.68 -14.28
N ILE A 20 16.75 8.40 -14.70
CA ILE A 20 15.54 8.63 -13.89
C ILE A 20 14.48 7.53 -14.15
N THR A 21 14.53 6.86 -15.29
CA THR A 21 13.56 5.81 -15.67
C THR A 21 13.71 4.50 -14.89
N GLY A 22 14.79 4.34 -14.11
CA GLY A 22 15.01 3.18 -13.24
C GLY A 22 14.34 3.29 -11.86
N ILE A 23 13.77 4.43 -11.51
CA ILE A 23 13.04 4.62 -10.25
C ILE A 23 11.61 4.10 -10.45
N SER A 24 11.43 2.79 -10.26
CA SER A 24 10.09 2.24 -10.06
C SER A 24 9.58 2.73 -8.71
N TRP A 25 8.56 3.58 -8.73
CA TRP A 25 7.74 3.82 -7.54
C TRP A 25 6.95 2.55 -7.31
N GLY A 26 7.53 1.62 -6.54
CA GLY A 26 6.83 0.41 -6.12
C GLY A 26 5.52 0.83 -5.44
N GLU A 27 4.41 0.28 -5.93
CA GLU A 27 3.09 0.38 -5.30
C GLU A 27 3.22 0.09 -3.81
N GLU A 28 2.48 0.82 -2.96
CA GLU A 28 2.56 0.65 -1.50
C GLU A 28 2.50 -0.83 -1.15
N ASN A 29 3.60 -1.36 -0.60
CA ASN A 29 3.71 -2.78 -0.31
C ASN A 29 2.78 -3.18 0.84
N LEU A 30 2.26 -2.21 1.59
CA LEU A 30 1.39 -2.43 2.74
C LEU A 30 -0.07 -2.47 2.29
N VAL A 31 -0.77 -3.56 2.62
CA VAL A 31 -2.21 -3.73 2.42
C VAL A 31 -2.90 -3.80 3.78
N LYS A 32 -3.82 -2.88 4.03
CA LYS A 32 -4.55 -2.72 5.29
C LYS A 32 -5.93 -3.34 5.16
N ILE A 33 -6.18 -4.41 5.91
CA ILE A 33 -7.49 -5.05 5.99
C ILE A 33 -8.19 -4.53 7.24
N GLY A 34 -9.21 -3.69 7.05
CA GLY A 34 -10.13 -3.30 8.11
C GLY A 34 -10.99 -4.48 8.53
N VAL A 35 -11.08 -4.76 9.83
CA VAL A 35 -11.91 -5.85 10.36
C VAL A 35 -12.85 -5.32 11.42
N LEU A 36 -14.15 -5.57 11.25
CA LEU A 36 -15.14 -5.22 12.26
C LEU A 36 -14.89 -6.00 13.56
N ALA A 37 -14.38 -5.30 14.57
CA ALA A 37 -13.92 -5.83 15.84
C ALA A 37 -15.03 -5.83 16.91
N TYR A 38 -16.18 -6.45 16.60
CA TYR A 38 -17.36 -6.48 17.49
C TYR A 38 -17.05 -6.98 18.92
N ARG A 39 -16.06 -7.86 19.08
CA ARG A 39 -15.63 -8.44 20.37
C ARG A 39 -14.35 -7.80 20.92
N GLY A 40 -14.00 -6.61 20.43
CA GLY A 40 -12.80 -5.88 20.82
C GLY A 40 -11.59 -6.14 19.93
N ALA A 41 -10.67 -5.16 19.92
CA ALA A 41 -9.48 -5.16 19.08
C ALA A 41 -8.53 -6.34 19.38
N GLU A 42 -8.32 -6.69 20.65
CA GLU A 42 -7.43 -7.79 21.03
C GLU A 42 -7.89 -9.13 20.45
N GLN A 43 -9.19 -9.44 20.59
CA GLN A 43 -9.74 -10.68 20.03
C GLN A 43 -9.73 -10.66 18.50
N CYS A 44 -9.97 -9.49 17.90
CA CYS A 44 -9.85 -9.31 16.46
C CYS A 44 -8.44 -9.64 15.97
N LEU A 45 -7.41 -9.04 16.56
CA LEU A 45 -6.01 -9.29 16.21
C LEU A 45 -5.62 -10.75 16.45
N LYS A 46 -5.98 -11.32 17.61
CA LYS A 46 -5.70 -12.73 17.91
C LYS A 46 -6.30 -13.68 16.86
N LYS A 47 -7.49 -13.36 16.34
CA LYS A 47 -8.17 -14.19 15.34
C LYS A 47 -7.66 -13.96 13.92
N TRP A 48 -7.36 -12.72 13.55
CA TRP A 48 -7.16 -12.33 12.14
C TRP A 48 -5.72 -12.01 11.76
N SER A 49 -4.84 -11.66 12.71
CA SER A 49 -3.41 -11.45 12.41
C SER A 49 -2.75 -12.66 11.76
N PRO A 50 -3.05 -13.93 12.12
CA PRO A 50 -2.52 -15.09 11.41
C PRO A 50 -2.89 -15.13 9.92
N THR A 51 -4.06 -14.60 9.54
CA THR A 51 -4.46 -14.49 8.14
C THR A 51 -3.63 -13.44 7.40
N ALA A 52 -3.39 -12.28 8.02
CA ALA A 52 -2.54 -11.24 7.45
C ALA A 52 -1.09 -11.74 7.28
N GLU A 53 -0.56 -12.47 8.27
CA GLU A 53 0.75 -13.11 8.19
C GLU A 53 0.81 -14.13 7.03
N TYR A 54 -0.19 -15.01 6.94
CA TYR A 54 -0.29 -15.97 5.84
C TYR A 54 -0.29 -15.29 4.46
N LEU A 55 -1.10 -14.24 4.28
CA LEU A 55 -1.17 -13.51 3.01
C LEU A 55 0.15 -12.80 2.68
N SER A 56 0.82 -12.23 3.68
CA SER A 56 2.14 -11.60 3.52
C SER A 56 3.20 -12.59 3.06
N VAL A 57 3.13 -13.84 3.54
CA VAL A 57 4.04 -14.92 3.11
C VAL A 57 3.68 -15.41 1.70
N ARG A 58 2.39 -15.46 1.36
CA ARG A 58 1.91 -16.05 0.10
C ARG A 58 1.91 -15.12 -1.10
N ILE A 59 1.88 -13.82 -0.90
CA ILE A 59 1.80 -12.82 -1.97
C ILE A 59 3.10 -12.02 -2.00
N PRO A 60 4.05 -12.36 -2.88
CA PRO A 60 5.35 -11.68 -2.94
C PRO A 60 5.20 -10.18 -3.18
N GLY A 61 6.00 -9.40 -2.47
CA GLY A 61 5.99 -7.94 -2.58
C GLY A 61 4.84 -7.24 -1.86
N LYS A 62 3.98 -7.97 -1.15
CA LYS A 62 2.90 -7.40 -0.33
C LYS A 62 3.02 -7.84 1.14
N THR A 63 2.74 -6.91 2.03
CA THR A 63 2.66 -7.08 3.47
C THR A 63 1.25 -6.70 3.89
N PHE A 64 0.55 -7.61 4.55
CA PHE A 64 -0.82 -7.40 5.01
C PHE A 64 -0.83 -7.10 6.50
N VAL A 65 -1.71 -6.19 6.92
CA VAL A 65 -1.96 -5.87 8.33
C VAL A 65 -3.45 -5.81 8.62
N ILE A 66 -3.82 -6.19 9.84
CA ILE A 66 -5.19 -6.07 10.35
C ILE A 66 -5.35 -4.74 11.06
N ILE A 67 -6.35 -3.95 10.65
CA ILE A 67 -6.79 -2.74 11.33
C ILE A 67 -8.15 -3.08 12.00
N PRO A 68 -8.20 -3.27 13.32
CA PRO A 68 -9.46 -3.44 14.02
C PRO A 68 -10.27 -2.15 13.93
N LEU A 69 -11.54 -2.26 13.54
CA LEU A 69 -12.47 -1.13 13.42
C LEU A 69 -13.71 -1.41 14.25
N ASP A 70 -14.25 -0.39 14.91
CA ASP A 70 -15.61 -0.44 15.42
C ASP A 70 -16.64 -0.12 14.31
N HIS A 71 -17.92 -0.18 14.65
CA HIS A 71 -19.01 0.07 13.70
C HIS A 71 -18.98 1.50 13.14
N GLU A 72 -18.67 2.51 13.97
CA GLU A 72 -18.66 3.91 13.57
C GLU A 72 -17.47 4.22 12.65
N GLN A 73 -16.30 3.64 12.96
CA GLN A 73 -15.08 3.82 12.20
C GLN A 73 -15.12 3.17 10.83
N THR A 74 -15.86 2.06 10.67
CA THR A 74 -15.76 1.24 9.45
C THR A 74 -16.08 2.03 8.17
N TYR A 75 -17.17 2.80 8.15
CA TYR A 75 -17.51 3.62 6.98
C TYR A 75 -16.49 4.72 6.75
N THR A 76 -16.14 5.47 7.81
CA THR A 76 -15.20 6.59 7.72
C THR A 76 -13.80 6.16 7.28
N SER A 77 -13.30 5.00 7.73
CA SER A 77 -12.00 4.48 7.34
C SER A 77 -11.96 4.02 5.88
N VAL A 78 -13.09 3.54 5.33
CA VAL A 78 -13.20 3.27 3.89
C VAL A 78 -13.23 4.58 3.09
N GLU A 79 -14.07 5.54 3.48
CA GLU A 79 -14.18 6.85 2.82
C GLU A 79 -12.85 7.59 2.76
N LYS A 80 -12.09 7.57 3.87
CA LYS A 80 -10.78 8.19 3.99
C LYS A 80 -9.63 7.37 3.38
N LYS A 81 -9.91 6.19 2.82
CA LYS A 81 -8.91 5.24 2.30
C LYS A 81 -7.85 4.88 3.33
N GLU A 82 -8.25 4.78 4.60
CA GLU A 82 -7.39 4.32 5.70
C GLU A 82 -7.20 2.80 5.68
N VAL A 83 -8.10 2.08 4.99
CA VAL A 83 -8.03 0.64 4.74
C VAL A 83 -8.27 0.34 3.26
N ASP A 84 -7.66 -0.73 2.76
CA ASP A 84 -7.75 -1.17 1.36
C ASP A 84 -8.88 -2.17 1.14
N PHE A 85 -9.17 -2.99 2.15
CA PHE A 85 -10.22 -4.00 2.14
C PHE A 85 -10.96 -4.01 3.48
N ILE A 86 -12.21 -4.50 3.46
CA ILE A 86 -13.02 -4.67 4.67
C ILE A 86 -13.45 -6.14 4.86
N LEU A 87 -13.37 -6.60 6.11
CA LEU A 87 -13.98 -7.84 6.59
C LEU A 87 -15.01 -7.50 7.67
N ALA A 88 -16.27 -7.47 7.26
CA ALA A 88 -17.42 -7.25 8.12
C ALA A 88 -18.43 -8.39 7.94
N ASN A 89 -19.29 -8.60 8.93
CA ASN A 89 -20.43 -9.49 8.75
C ASN A 89 -21.49 -8.83 7.85
N SER A 90 -22.45 -9.60 7.35
CA SER A 90 -23.51 -9.07 6.45
C SER A 90 -24.60 -8.29 7.17
N ASN A 91 -24.61 -8.28 8.50
CA ASN A 91 -25.50 -7.46 9.31
C ASN A 91 -24.85 -6.09 9.64
N PHE A 92 -23.87 -5.70 8.82
CA PHE A 92 -23.23 -4.41 8.82
C PHE A 92 -24.10 -3.37 8.12
#